data_AF-A0A1D3CRE2-F1
#
_entry.id   AF-A0A1D3CRE2-F1
#
_cell.length_a   1.000
_cell.length_b   1.000
_cell.length_c   1.000
_cell.angle_alpha   90.00
_cell.angle_beta   90.00
_cell.angle_gamma   90.00
#
_symmetry.space_group_name_H-M   'P 1'
#
loop_
_entity.id
_entity.type
_entity.pdbx_description
1 polymer ?
#
loop_
_entity_poly.entity_id
_entity_poly.type
_entity_poly.pdbx_seq_one_letter_code
_entity_poly.pdbx_strand_id
1 'polypeptide(L)'
;MPGGTGLSLLGAHLPSQLYDVGIAEQHAVTFCGGLAAGGAKPFCCIYSTFLQRAYDQIVHDVALQSLPVRFIIDRAGLVGADGSTHQGAYDLSFLSNIPNFTVMAPSDEQELVHMLAVGLGVPGKKEGGSAEEVQGTVYQLESGPSAIRFPRSASFGIEVLNSKLGHNVQEFQFEGKPLPLGKGRIIRRAHPKAAFKLRCIDLPDRFIEAAAREQQLKEAGLTAPHFAAEVLRMLHARAVTGSRRMAFIAEAAKSFVA
;
A
#
# COMPACT_ATOMS: atom_id res chain seq x y z
N MET A 1 5.86 -17.23 -0.65
CA MET A 1 7.19 -16.66 -1.06
C MET A 1 7.94 -16.07 0.14
N PRO A 2 8.48 -16.91 1.05
CA PRO A 2 9.11 -16.41 2.27
C PRO A 2 10.39 -15.59 2.03
N GLY A 3 11.18 -15.95 1.01
CA GLY A 3 12.44 -15.27 0.71
C GLY A 3 12.26 -13.83 0.25
N GLY A 4 11.31 -13.56 -0.65
CA GLY A 4 11.15 -12.22 -1.22
C GLY A 4 10.21 -11.29 -0.46
N THR A 5 9.50 -11.79 0.57
CA THR A 5 8.75 -11.00 1.57
C THR A 5 9.55 -10.77 2.87
N GLY A 6 10.76 -11.31 2.97
CA GLY A 6 11.56 -11.26 4.19
C GLY A 6 11.07 -12.17 5.33
N LEU A 7 9.99 -12.92 5.13
CA LEU A 7 9.41 -13.81 6.13
C LEU A 7 10.31 -15.00 6.51
N SER A 8 11.35 -15.31 5.74
CA SER A 8 12.34 -16.33 6.12
C SER A 8 12.98 -16.04 7.48
N LEU A 9 13.24 -14.77 7.80
CA LEU A 9 13.77 -14.38 9.11
C LEU A 9 12.75 -14.65 10.23
N LEU A 10 11.48 -14.34 9.98
CA LEU A 10 10.41 -14.60 10.94
C LEU A 10 10.20 -16.10 11.16
N GLY A 11 10.19 -16.89 10.09
CA GLY A 11 10.04 -18.34 10.14
C GLY A 11 11.15 -19.05 10.90
N ALA A 12 12.36 -18.50 10.90
CA ALA A 12 13.46 -19.02 11.72
C ALA A 12 13.22 -18.82 13.22
N HIS A 13 12.52 -17.75 13.62
CA HIS A 13 12.25 -17.41 15.02
C HIS A 13 10.90 -17.93 15.52
N LEU A 14 9.89 -18.00 14.66
CA LEU A 14 8.52 -18.43 14.95
C LEU A 14 8.03 -19.51 13.96
N PRO A 15 8.71 -20.67 13.88
CA PRO A 15 8.43 -21.68 12.86
C PRO A 15 7.02 -22.27 12.96
N SER A 16 6.44 -22.34 14.16
CA SER A 16 5.07 -22.82 14.37
C SER A 16 3.97 -21.83 13.97
N GLN A 17 4.34 -20.59 13.63
CA GLN A 17 3.40 -19.51 13.28
C GLN A 17 3.53 -19.08 11.82
N LEU A 18 4.47 -19.66 11.06
CA LEU A 18 4.63 -19.41 9.63
C LEU A 18 4.12 -20.60 8.83
N TYR A 19 3.14 -20.34 7.97
CA TYR A 19 2.59 -21.34 7.05
C TYR A 19 2.97 -20.96 5.62
N ASP A 20 3.83 -21.76 4.98
CA ASP A 20 4.11 -21.62 3.55
C ASP A 20 3.09 -22.44 2.75
N VAL A 21 2.18 -21.72 2.10
CA VAL A 21 1.13 -22.30 1.26
C VAL A 21 1.55 -22.41 -0.22
N GLY A 22 2.81 -22.11 -0.54
CA GLY A 22 3.32 -22.13 -1.91
C GLY A 22 2.81 -20.95 -2.77
N ILE A 23 2.75 -21.14 -4.09
CA ILE A 23 2.23 -20.15 -5.06
C ILE A 23 0.72 -20.36 -5.22
N ALA A 24 -0.01 -20.15 -4.13
CA ALA A 24 -1.44 -20.41 -4.04
C ALA A 24 -2.17 -19.27 -3.33
N GLU A 25 -2.10 -18.07 -3.88
CA GLU A 25 -2.58 -16.82 -3.28
C GLU A 25 -4.07 -16.88 -2.93
N GLN A 26 -4.91 -17.48 -3.78
CA GLN A 26 -6.33 -17.72 -3.47
C GLN A 26 -6.48 -18.57 -2.21
N HIS A 27 -5.77 -19.70 -2.15
CA HIS A 27 -5.76 -20.57 -0.98
C HIS A 27 -5.20 -19.85 0.26
N ALA A 28 -4.14 -19.04 0.12
CA ALA A 28 -3.56 -18.27 1.21
C ALA A 28 -4.57 -17.32 1.85
N VAL A 29 -5.38 -16.62 1.03
CA VAL A 29 -6.41 -15.70 1.51
C VAL A 29 -7.55 -16.46 2.19
N THR A 30 -8.09 -17.51 1.56
CA THR A 30 -9.16 -18.34 2.16
C THR A 30 -8.69 -19.01 3.45
N PHE A 31 -7.45 -19.52 3.49
CA PHE A 31 -6.84 -20.10 4.68
C PHE A 31 -6.75 -19.08 5.83
N CYS A 32 -6.29 -17.85 5.54
CA CYS A 32 -6.29 -16.76 6.51
C CYS A 32 -7.71 -16.40 6.95
N GLY A 33 -8.70 -16.41 6.05
CA GLY A 33 -10.11 -16.24 6.39
C GLY A 33 -10.57 -17.29 7.41
N GLY A 34 -10.29 -18.57 7.17
CA GLY A 34 -10.61 -19.65 8.10
C GLY A 34 -9.94 -19.50 9.47
N LEU A 35 -8.66 -19.12 9.50
CA LEU A 35 -7.95 -18.82 10.75
C LEU A 35 -8.59 -17.66 11.52
N ALA A 36 -8.95 -16.58 10.83
CA ALA A 36 -9.60 -15.42 11.44
C ALA A 36 -10.99 -15.76 11.99
N ALA A 37 -11.77 -16.55 11.25
CA ALA A 37 -13.07 -17.06 11.71
C ALA A 37 -12.93 -17.96 12.96
N GLY A 38 -11.81 -18.69 13.08
CA GLY A 38 -11.44 -19.47 14.27
C GLY A 38 -10.87 -18.66 15.44
N GLY A 39 -10.82 -17.32 15.34
CA GLY A 39 -10.34 -16.43 16.41
C GLY A 39 -8.84 -16.14 16.40
N ALA A 40 -8.09 -16.61 15.39
CA ALA A 40 -6.69 -16.24 15.22
C ALA A 40 -6.56 -14.83 14.59
N LYS A 41 -5.35 -14.26 14.62
CA LYS A 41 -5.03 -12.95 14.01
C LYS A 41 -4.03 -13.11 12.86
N PRO A 42 -4.45 -13.62 11.70
CA PRO A 42 -3.55 -13.98 10.62
C PRO A 42 -3.02 -12.77 9.86
N PHE A 43 -1.74 -12.85 9.50
CA PHE A 43 -1.09 -11.95 8.55
C PHE A 43 -0.93 -12.67 7.21
N CYS A 44 -1.56 -12.12 6.16
CA CYS A 44 -1.48 -12.65 4.81
C CYS A 44 -0.47 -11.83 4.00
N CYS A 45 0.75 -12.36 3.82
CA CYS A 45 1.85 -11.64 3.17
C CYS A 45 1.98 -12.04 1.70
N ILE A 46 1.59 -11.17 0.79
CA ILE A 46 1.56 -11.43 -0.66
C ILE A 46 2.00 -10.16 -1.39
N TYR A 47 2.69 -10.29 -2.54
CA TYR A 47 3.02 -9.13 -3.36
C TYR A 47 1.75 -8.50 -3.95
N SER A 48 1.73 -7.18 -4.08
CA SER A 48 0.60 -6.45 -4.68
C SER A 48 0.17 -7.04 -6.03
N THR A 49 1.13 -7.40 -6.89
CA THR A 49 0.80 -7.97 -8.21
C THR A 49 0.05 -9.29 -8.14
N PHE A 50 0.48 -10.19 -7.26
CA PHE A 50 -0.10 -11.53 -7.20
C PHE A 50 -1.35 -11.60 -6.33
N LEU A 51 -1.53 -10.64 -5.41
CA LEU A 51 -2.75 -10.52 -4.62
C LEU A 51 -3.99 -10.34 -5.51
N GLN A 52 -3.84 -9.76 -6.71
CA GLN A 52 -4.90 -9.67 -7.73
C GLN A 52 -5.56 -11.03 -8.02
N ARG A 53 -4.80 -12.13 -7.98
CA ARG A 53 -5.35 -13.48 -8.22
C ARG A 53 -6.32 -13.93 -7.14
N ALA A 54 -6.25 -13.35 -5.94
CA ALA A 54 -7.09 -13.69 -4.80
C ALA A 54 -8.18 -12.65 -4.54
N TYR A 55 -8.44 -11.74 -5.49
CA TYR A 55 -9.43 -10.66 -5.29
C TYR A 55 -10.83 -11.20 -4.92
N ASP A 56 -11.26 -12.28 -5.58
CA ASP A 56 -12.52 -12.96 -5.29
C ASP A 56 -12.57 -13.47 -3.83
N GLN A 57 -11.50 -14.11 -3.36
CA GLN A 57 -11.38 -14.60 -1.98
C GLN A 57 -11.34 -13.45 -0.97
N ILE A 58 -10.69 -12.33 -1.30
CA ILE A 58 -10.70 -11.14 -0.44
C ILE A 58 -12.14 -10.63 -0.26
N VAL A 59 -12.92 -10.57 -1.33
CA VAL A 59 -14.30 -10.08 -1.28
C VAL A 59 -15.21 -11.07 -0.55
N HIS A 60 -15.24 -12.32 -1.01
CA HIS A 60 -16.25 -13.30 -0.62
C HIS A 60 -15.90 -14.06 0.66
N ASP A 61 -14.63 -14.45 0.84
CA ASP A 61 -14.24 -15.25 2.00
C ASP A 61 -13.88 -14.37 3.20
N VAL A 62 -13.41 -13.15 2.97
CA VAL A 62 -12.89 -12.27 4.04
C VAL A 62 -13.80 -11.07 4.30
N ALA A 63 -13.97 -10.18 3.31
CA ALA A 63 -14.59 -8.88 3.52
C ALA A 63 -16.08 -8.97 3.81
N LEU A 64 -16.81 -9.82 3.09
CA LEU A 64 -18.25 -10.02 3.29
C LEU A 64 -18.57 -10.46 4.72
N GLN A 65 -17.69 -11.27 5.33
CA GLN A 65 -17.80 -11.74 6.70
C GLN A 65 -17.20 -10.76 7.73
N SER A 66 -16.65 -9.63 7.29
CA SER A 66 -15.92 -8.66 8.12
C SER A 66 -14.80 -9.28 8.97
N LEU A 67 -14.10 -10.27 8.41
CA LEU A 67 -13.03 -10.99 9.13
C LEU A 67 -11.75 -10.14 9.24
N PRO A 68 -11.07 -10.14 10.40
CA PRO A 68 -9.85 -9.36 10.63
C PRO A 68 -8.62 -10.04 10.01
N VAL A 69 -8.58 -10.17 8.68
CA VAL A 69 -7.37 -10.60 7.97
C VAL A 69 -6.48 -9.39 7.69
N ARG A 70 -5.19 -9.50 8.00
CA ARG A 70 -4.21 -8.40 7.89
C ARG A 70 -3.27 -8.67 6.72
N PHE A 71 -3.52 -7.99 5.61
CA PHE A 71 -2.72 -8.12 4.40
C PHE A 71 -1.44 -7.30 4.50
N ILE A 72 -0.30 -7.96 4.35
CA ILE A 72 1.02 -7.32 4.26
C ILE A 72 1.43 -7.35 2.80
N ILE A 73 1.33 -6.20 2.15
CA ILE A 73 1.44 -6.07 0.71
C ILE A 73 2.78 -5.43 0.36
N ASP A 74 3.72 -6.29 -0.04
CA ASP A 74 5.02 -5.87 -0.56
C ASP A 74 4.91 -5.55 -2.06
N ARG A 75 5.90 -4.85 -2.62
CA ARG A 75 5.98 -4.45 -4.04
C ARG A 75 4.79 -3.62 -4.50
N ALA A 76 4.24 -2.80 -3.60
CA ALA A 76 3.20 -1.86 -3.95
C ALA A 76 3.78 -0.68 -4.75
N GLY A 77 3.05 -0.21 -5.77
CA GLY A 77 3.52 0.85 -6.66
C GLY A 77 4.53 0.38 -7.70
N LEU A 78 5.46 1.26 -8.07
CA LEU A 78 6.45 0.94 -9.10
C LEU A 78 7.67 0.20 -8.51
N VAL A 79 8.11 -0.86 -9.18
CA VAL A 79 9.09 -1.84 -8.65
C VAL A 79 10.25 -2.05 -9.61
N GLY A 80 10.97 -0.95 -9.91
CA GLY A 80 12.07 -0.82 -10.88
C GLY A 80 12.68 -2.13 -11.41
N ALA A 81 13.63 -2.71 -10.66
CA ALA A 81 14.43 -3.85 -11.10
C ALA A 81 13.64 -5.16 -11.35
N ASP A 82 12.43 -5.32 -10.79
CA ASP A 82 11.62 -6.53 -10.96
C ASP A 82 10.80 -6.52 -12.27
N GLY A 83 10.79 -5.39 -13.00
CA GLY A 83 10.12 -5.24 -14.27
C GLY A 83 8.59 -5.11 -14.16
N SER A 84 7.93 -5.04 -15.32
CA SER A 84 6.50 -4.72 -15.44
C SER A 84 5.56 -5.75 -14.78
N THR A 85 5.98 -7.01 -14.69
CA THR A 85 5.18 -8.10 -14.11
C THR A 85 5.08 -8.06 -12.59
N HIS A 86 5.91 -7.25 -11.92
CA HIS A 86 5.95 -7.10 -10.46
C HIS A 86 5.47 -5.72 -9.98
N GLN A 87 4.96 -4.87 -10.88
CA GLN A 87 4.46 -3.54 -10.55
C GLN A 87 3.10 -3.63 -9.83
N GLY A 88 3.09 -3.36 -8.53
CA GLY A 88 1.89 -3.33 -7.70
C GLY A 88 1.03 -2.08 -7.90
N ALA A 89 0.59 -1.81 -9.12
CA ALA A 89 -0.10 -0.56 -9.46
C ALA A 89 -1.58 -0.53 -9.06
N TYR A 90 -2.19 -1.69 -8.81
CA TYR A 90 -3.66 -1.82 -8.78
C TYR A 90 -4.26 -2.10 -7.40
N ASP A 91 -3.45 -2.40 -6.38
CA ASP A 91 -3.95 -2.80 -5.05
C ASP A 91 -4.78 -1.72 -4.37
N LEU A 92 -4.47 -0.43 -4.52
CA LEU A 92 -5.36 0.62 -4.01
C LEU A 92 -6.73 0.58 -4.67
N SER A 93 -6.77 0.43 -5.99
CA SER A 93 -8.02 0.47 -6.75
C SER A 93 -8.93 -0.70 -6.39
N PHE A 94 -8.39 -1.91 -6.25
CA PHE A 94 -9.19 -3.09 -5.93
C PHE A 94 -9.37 -3.34 -4.43
N LEU A 95 -8.60 -2.72 -3.52
CA LEU A 95 -8.85 -2.86 -2.09
C LEU A 95 -9.75 -1.75 -1.55
N SER A 96 -9.57 -0.52 -2.02
CA SER A 96 -10.30 0.65 -1.49
C SER A 96 -11.76 0.71 -1.93
N ASN A 97 -12.15 -0.08 -2.94
CA ASN A 97 -13.55 -0.22 -3.36
C ASN A 97 -14.33 -1.24 -2.50
N ILE A 98 -13.64 -2.02 -1.66
CA ILE A 98 -14.25 -3.02 -0.79
C ILE A 98 -14.76 -2.32 0.48
N PRO A 99 -16.05 -2.44 0.82
CA PRO A 99 -16.58 -1.85 2.04
C PRO A 99 -15.88 -2.39 3.30
N ASN A 100 -15.71 -1.52 4.31
CA ASN A 100 -15.09 -1.89 5.59
C ASN A 100 -13.65 -2.43 5.46
N PHE A 101 -12.94 -2.09 4.38
CA PHE A 101 -11.54 -2.44 4.18
C PHE A 101 -10.64 -1.26 4.58
N THR A 102 -9.73 -1.46 5.53
CA THR A 102 -8.77 -0.43 5.94
C THR A 102 -7.47 -0.56 5.16
N VAL A 103 -7.07 0.44 4.38
CA VAL A 103 -5.77 0.44 3.67
C VAL A 103 -4.84 1.48 4.28
N MET A 104 -3.65 1.06 4.67
CA MET A 104 -2.58 1.91 5.20
C MET A 104 -1.37 1.88 4.25
N ALA A 105 -0.75 3.04 4.04
CA ALA A 105 0.46 3.19 3.24
C ALA A 105 1.48 3.98 4.06
N PRO A 106 2.41 3.30 4.76
CA PRO A 106 3.46 3.97 5.52
C PRO A 106 4.41 4.72 4.58
N SER A 107 4.82 5.91 4.97
CA SER A 107 5.76 6.75 4.21
C SER A 107 7.21 6.41 4.48
N ASP A 108 7.47 5.69 5.55
CA ASP A 108 8.78 5.33 6.03
C ASP A 108 8.71 4.14 7.00
N GLU A 109 9.89 3.64 7.38
CA GLU A 109 10.04 2.51 8.28
C GLU A 109 9.45 2.75 9.68
N GLN A 110 9.39 4.01 10.14
CA GLN A 110 8.86 4.34 11.47
C GLN A 110 7.34 4.28 11.46
N GLU A 111 6.70 4.85 10.42
CA GLU A 111 5.27 4.69 10.18
C GLU A 111 4.89 3.22 9.98
N LEU A 112 5.72 2.42 9.29
CA LEU A 112 5.50 0.99 9.11
C LEU A 112 5.44 0.25 10.47
N VAL A 113 6.39 0.50 11.37
CA VAL A 113 6.38 -0.06 12.73
C VAL A 113 5.13 0.38 13.50
N HIS A 114 4.75 1.64 13.38
CA HIS A 114 3.56 2.18 14.05
C HIS A 114 2.25 1.58 13.51
N MET A 115 2.16 1.33 12.20
CA MET A 115 0.99 0.72 11.57
C MET A 115 0.91 -0.79 11.84
N LEU A 116 2.06 -1.48 11.98
CA LEU A 116 2.12 -2.91 12.34
C LEU A 116 1.85 -3.16 13.83
N ALA A 117 2.46 -2.37 14.71
CA ALA A 117 2.72 -2.62 16.14
C ALA A 117 2.02 -3.85 16.75
N VAL A 118 2.69 -4.99 16.58
CA VAL A 118 2.34 -6.27 17.20
C VAL A 118 2.88 -6.25 18.63
N GLY A 119 2.04 -6.55 19.63
CA GLY A 119 2.49 -6.74 21.02
C GLY A 119 2.25 -5.58 21.99
N LEU A 120 1.58 -4.50 21.59
CA LEU A 120 1.31 -3.39 22.53
C LEU A 120 0.35 -3.72 23.67
N GLY A 121 -0.38 -4.85 23.66
CA GLY A 121 -1.29 -5.21 24.76
C GLY A 121 -2.40 -4.20 25.04
N VAL A 122 -2.49 -3.10 24.29
CA VAL A 122 -3.55 -2.10 24.38
C VAL A 122 -4.73 -2.62 23.57
N PRO A 123 -5.87 -2.99 24.19
CA PRO A 123 -7.06 -3.33 23.45
C PRO A 123 -7.45 -2.14 22.57
N GLY A 124 -7.77 -2.38 21.29
CA GLY A 124 -8.36 -1.38 20.44
C GLY A 124 -9.68 -0.93 21.06
N LYS A 125 -9.69 0.22 21.75
CA LYS A 125 -10.90 0.74 22.37
C LYS A 125 -11.88 1.15 21.27
N LYS A 126 -12.98 0.42 21.13
CA LYS A 126 -14.27 1.02 20.80
C LYS A 126 -15.04 1.18 22.09
N GLU A 127 -14.98 2.35 22.72
CA GLU A 127 -16.02 2.71 23.69
C GLU A 127 -16.00 4.22 23.96
N GLY A 128 -17.03 4.92 23.46
CA GLY A 128 -17.50 6.21 23.98
C GLY A 128 -16.97 7.51 23.34
N GLY A 129 -16.00 7.47 22.43
CA GLY A 129 -15.57 8.66 21.68
C GLY A 129 -16.46 8.94 20.47
N SER A 130 -16.61 10.21 20.08
CA SER A 130 -17.17 10.57 18.77
C SER A 130 -16.47 9.76 17.67
N ALA A 131 -17.15 9.50 16.55
CA ALA A 131 -16.64 8.71 15.43
C ALA A 131 -15.35 9.25 14.76
N GLU A 132 -14.71 10.29 15.33
CA GLU A 132 -13.68 11.11 14.68
C GLU A 132 -12.23 10.67 14.90
N GLU A 133 -11.90 9.78 15.85
CA GLU A 133 -10.51 9.37 16.06
C GLU A 133 -10.35 7.89 16.43
N VAL A 134 -10.55 7.00 15.46
CA VAL A 134 -10.10 5.60 15.60
C VAL A 134 -8.57 5.60 15.51
N GLN A 135 -7.88 5.33 16.61
CA GLN A 135 -6.45 4.99 16.61
C GLN A 135 -6.31 3.47 16.54
N GLY A 136 -5.42 2.97 15.70
CA GLY A 136 -5.23 1.53 15.62
C GLY A 136 -4.09 1.12 14.72
N THR A 137 -3.44 0.02 15.09
CA THR A 137 -2.57 -0.74 14.20
C THR A 137 -3.40 -1.77 13.44
N VAL A 138 -2.89 -2.32 12.33
CA VAL A 138 -3.55 -3.47 11.70
C VAL A 138 -3.72 -4.62 12.69
N TYR A 139 -2.79 -4.81 13.64
CA TYR A 139 -2.91 -5.83 14.67
C TYR A 139 -4.13 -5.64 15.59
N GLN A 140 -4.52 -4.40 15.89
CA GLN A 140 -5.63 -4.07 16.80
C GLN A 140 -7.00 -4.06 16.11
N LEU A 141 -7.07 -4.08 14.79
CA LEU A 141 -8.33 -4.13 14.06
C LEU A 141 -8.98 -5.52 14.21
N GLU A 142 -10.02 -5.61 15.04
CA GLU A 142 -10.75 -6.86 15.31
C GLU A 142 -11.91 -7.13 14.34
N SER A 143 -12.20 -6.19 13.44
CA SER A 143 -13.26 -6.35 12.44
C SER A 143 -12.86 -5.68 11.13
N GLY A 144 -13.24 -6.33 10.04
CA GLY A 144 -12.93 -5.91 8.69
C GLY A 144 -11.50 -6.26 8.28
N PRO A 145 -11.27 -6.53 6.99
CA PRO A 145 -9.92 -6.71 6.49
C PRO A 145 -9.12 -5.41 6.54
N SER A 146 -7.80 -5.55 6.70
CA SER A 146 -6.88 -4.42 6.67
C SER A 146 -5.64 -4.73 5.85
N ALA A 147 -5.03 -3.71 5.24
CA ALA A 147 -3.79 -3.85 4.48
C ALA A 147 -2.76 -2.80 4.90
N ILE A 148 -1.50 -3.22 4.96
CA ILE A 148 -0.35 -2.32 4.90
C ILE A 148 0.32 -2.57 3.55
N ARG A 149 0.38 -1.53 2.72
CA ARG A 149 1.05 -1.57 1.41
C ARG A 149 2.34 -0.76 1.44
N PHE A 150 3.44 -1.37 1.03
CA PHE A 150 4.73 -0.69 0.93
C PHE A 150 5.49 -1.12 -0.34
N PRO A 151 6.28 -0.22 -0.94
CA PRO A 151 7.14 -0.56 -2.07
C PRO A 151 8.33 -1.40 -1.61
N ARG A 152 9.04 -1.96 -2.59
CA ARG A 152 10.22 -2.82 -2.36
C ARG A 152 11.45 -2.09 -1.79
N SER A 153 11.49 -0.77 -1.86
CA SER A 153 12.73 0.00 -1.66
C SER A 153 13.22 -0.01 -0.20
N ALA A 154 14.47 0.41 -0.01
CA ALA A 154 15.14 0.37 1.29
C ALA A 154 14.62 1.43 2.26
N SER A 155 14.80 1.18 3.56
CA SER A 155 14.54 2.16 4.62
C SER A 155 15.36 3.45 4.42
N PHE A 156 14.77 4.58 4.79
CA PHE A 156 15.36 5.91 4.60
C PHE A 156 16.55 6.19 5.53
N GLY A 157 16.60 5.55 6.70
CA GLY A 157 17.59 5.81 7.73
C GLY A 157 17.33 7.12 8.48
N ILE A 158 17.81 7.20 9.73
CA ILE A 158 17.47 8.26 10.70
C ILE A 158 17.74 9.68 10.17
N GLU A 159 18.84 9.88 9.45
CA GLU A 159 19.18 11.20 8.91
C GLU A 159 18.12 11.71 7.94
N VAL A 160 17.65 10.85 7.03
CA VAL A 160 16.63 11.22 6.04
C VAL A 160 15.25 11.34 6.70
N LEU A 161 14.95 10.46 7.66
CA LEU A 161 13.73 10.56 8.48
C LEU A 161 13.63 11.96 9.12
N ASN A 162 14.70 12.43 9.76
CA ASN A 162 14.69 13.71 10.44
C ASN A 162 14.72 14.90 9.47
N SER A 163 15.64 14.88 8.51
CA SER A 163 15.90 16.03 7.64
C SER A 163 14.84 16.25 6.55
N LYS A 164 14.26 15.18 6.00
CA LYS A 164 13.32 15.25 4.86
C LYS A 164 11.87 14.95 5.23
N LEU A 165 11.66 14.06 6.20
CA LEU A 165 10.31 13.61 6.58
C LEU A 165 9.84 14.23 7.90
N GLY A 166 10.68 15.06 8.54
CA GLY A 166 10.32 15.83 9.72
C GLY A 166 10.12 14.97 10.97
N HIS A 167 10.74 13.79 11.01
CA HIS A 167 10.88 13.05 12.25
C HIS A 167 11.83 13.77 13.21
N ASN A 168 11.77 13.41 14.48
CA ASN A 168 12.68 13.92 15.50
C ASN A 168 13.15 12.76 16.38
N VAL A 169 13.79 11.78 15.76
CA VAL A 169 14.23 10.53 16.40
C VAL A 169 15.75 10.46 16.44
N GLN A 170 16.30 10.11 17.60
CA GLN A 170 17.76 9.89 17.75
C GLN A 170 18.15 8.46 17.40
N GLU A 171 17.23 7.52 17.62
CA GLU A 171 17.36 6.10 17.31
C GLU A 171 16.05 5.58 16.73
N PHE A 172 16.13 4.46 15.99
CA PHE A 172 14.94 3.85 15.40
C PHE A 172 14.06 3.21 16.49
N GLN A 173 12.78 3.56 16.52
CA GLN A 173 11.86 3.06 17.54
C GLN A 173 11.16 1.80 17.04
N PHE A 174 11.52 0.67 17.64
CA PHE A 174 10.88 -0.64 17.38
C PHE A 174 9.55 -0.81 18.13
N GLU A 175 9.32 -0.03 19.20
CA GLU A 175 8.02 0.02 19.86
C GLU A 175 7.07 0.93 19.07
N GLY A 176 6.06 0.31 18.45
CA GLY A 176 5.09 1.05 17.66
C GLY A 176 4.16 1.90 18.53
N LYS A 177 3.64 2.99 17.97
CA LYS A 177 2.60 3.82 18.58
C LYS A 177 1.42 3.88 17.59
N PRO A 178 0.19 3.50 17.98
CA PRO A 178 -0.93 3.50 17.05
C PRO A 178 -1.12 4.88 16.41
N LEU A 179 -1.29 4.90 15.09
CA LEU A 179 -1.59 6.12 14.35
C LEU A 179 -3.12 6.28 14.22
N PRO A 180 -3.61 7.53 14.17
CA PRO A 180 -5.01 7.78 13.88
C PRO A 180 -5.33 7.39 12.43
N LEU A 181 -6.35 6.54 12.25
CA LEU A 181 -6.82 6.12 10.94
C LEU A 181 -7.47 7.29 10.19
N GLY A 182 -7.30 7.30 8.87
CA GLY A 182 -7.82 8.37 8.00
C GLY A 182 -7.06 9.70 8.11
N LYS A 183 -5.98 9.77 8.90
CA LYS A 183 -5.16 10.98 9.03
C LYS A 183 -3.82 10.83 8.32
N GLY A 184 -3.44 11.87 7.58
CA GLY A 184 -2.10 12.02 7.00
C GLY A 184 -1.22 12.97 7.80
N ARG A 185 0.10 12.85 7.63
CA ARG A 185 1.08 13.76 8.23
C ARG A 185 1.32 14.98 7.32
N ILE A 186 1.35 16.18 7.91
CA ILE A 186 1.73 17.40 7.19
C ILE A 186 3.26 17.50 7.18
N ILE A 187 3.88 17.18 6.05
CA ILE A 187 5.34 17.22 5.91
C ILE A 187 5.84 18.65 5.62
N ARG A 188 5.05 19.46 4.91
CA ARG A 188 5.42 20.83 4.57
C ARG A 188 4.23 21.77 4.64
N ARG A 189 4.43 22.95 5.21
CA ARG A 189 3.45 24.04 5.23
C ARG A 189 3.85 25.13 4.25
N ALA A 190 2.87 25.70 3.57
CA ALA A 190 3.08 26.89 2.75
C ALA A 190 3.49 28.09 3.61
N HIS A 191 4.29 28.99 3.05
CA HIS A 191 4.70 30.21 3.74
C HIS A 191 3.46 31.02 4.19
N PRO A 192 3.42 31.58 5.42
CA PRO A 192 2.21 32.23 5.95
C PRO A 192 1.69 33.36 5.06
N LYS A 193 2.60 34.13 4.47
CA LYS A 193 2.33 35.29 3.59
C LYS A 193 2.23 34.93 2.09
N ALA A 194 2.23 33.65 1.73
CA ALA A 194 2.10 33.27 0.32
C ALA A 194 0.74 33.73 -0.22
N ALA A 195 0.74 34.39 -1.38
CA ALA A 195 -0.48 34.86 -2.04
C ALA A 195 -1.40 33.69 -2.45
N PHE A 196 -0.81 32.52 -2.73
CA PHE A 196 -1.53 31.28 -3.02
C PHE A 196 -0.95 30.12 -2.20
N LYS A 197 -1.83 29.26 -1.68
CA LYS A 197 -1.46 28.08 -0.89
C LYS A 197 -2.00 26.83 -1.57
N LEU A 198 -1.11 25.96 -2.03
CA LEU A 198 -1.46 24.66 -2.60
C LEU A 198 -1.31 23.58 -1.51
N ARG A 199 -2.29 22.68 -1.43
CA ARG A 199 -2.17 21.46 -0.62
C ARG A 199 -1.92 20.28 -1.57
N CYS A 200 -0.69 19.80 -1.57
CA CYS A 200 -0.37 18.54 -2.21
C CYS A 200 -0.67 17.40 -1.23
N ILE A 201 -1.56 16.50 -1.63
CA ILE A 201 -1.71 15.19 -0.99
C ILE A 201 -0.88 14.22 -1.81
N ASP A 202 -0.12 13.39 -1.11
CA ASP A 202 0.71 12.35 -1.70
C ASP A 202 0.47 11.05 -0.93
N LEU A 203 0.39 9.94 -1.65
CA LEU A 203 0.38 8.62 -1.02
C LEU A 203 1.80 8.07 -1.20
N PRO A 204 2.43 7.57 -0.14
CA PRO A 204 3.79 7.09 -0.26
C PRO A 204 3.84 5.85 -1.15
N ASP A 205 4.28 6.09 -2.38
CA ASP A 205 4.69 5.08 -3.36
C ASP A 205 6.23 4.95 -3.39
N ARG A 206 6.92 5.61 -2.45
CA ARG A 206 8.39 5.69 -2.37
C ARG A 206 8.89 5.34 -1.00
N PHE A 207 9.70 4.29 -0.96
CA PHE A 207 10.84 4.23 -0.06
C PHE A 207 12.06 4.60 -0.93
N ILE A 208 13.07 5.30 -0.41
CA ILE A 208 14.17 5.80 -1.26
C ILE A 208 14.85 4.62 -2.00
N GLU A 209 15.15 4.84 -3.29
CA GLU A 209 15.70 3.87 -4.26
C GLU A 209 14.72 2.92 -4.95
N ALA A 210 13.82 3.48 -5.75
CA ALA A 210 13.97 3.22 -7.17
C ALA A 210 14.47 4.53 -7.80
N ALA A 211 15.13 4.46 -8.95
CA ALA A 211 15.59 5.58 -9.77
C ALA A 211 14.78 6.89 -9.60
N ALA A 212 15.36 8.09 -9.79
CA ALA A 212 14.57 9.34 -9.69
C ALA A 212 13.22 9.20 -10.44
N ARG A 213 12.11 9.75 -9.95
CA ARG A 213 10.76 9.55 -10.54
C ARG A 213 10.78 9.63 -12.07
N GLU A 214 11.54 10.58 -12.60
CA GLU A 214 11.78 10.75 -14.02
C GLU A 214 12.40 9.52 -14.70
N GLN A 215 13.41 8.91 -14.09
CA GLN A 215 14.04 7.68 -14.56
C GLN A 215 13.12 6.45 -14.40
N GLN A 216 12.34 6.34 -13.31
CA GLN A 216 11.31 5.28 -13.21
C GLN A 216 10.23 5.42 -14.29
N LEU A 217 9.74 6.64 -14.53
CA LEU A 217 8.77 6.92 -15.60
C LEU A 217 9.39 6.63 -16.97
N LYS A 218 10.68 6.94 -17.14
CA LYS A 218 11.43 6.63 -18.37
C LYS A 218 11.55 5.13 -18.61
N GLU A 219 11.93 4.37 -17.57
CA GLU A 219 12.03 2.90 -17.62
C GLU A 219 10.67 2.23 -17.82
N ALA A 220 9.61 2.75 -17.20
CA ALA A 220 8.25 2.26 -17.36
C ALA A 220 7.57 2.68 -18.68
N GLY A 221 8.22 3.50 -19.51
CA GLY A 221 7.61 4.05 -20.73
C GLY A 221 6.47 5.04 -20.45
N LEU A 222 6.40 5.59 -19.24
CA LEU A 222 5.36 6.51 -18.76
C LEU A 222 5.83 7.97 -18.82
N THR A 223 6.57 8.34 -19.87
CA THR A 223 6.98 9.73 -20.12
C THR A 223 6.16 10.34 -21.25
N ALA A 224 6.05 11.67 -21.26
CA ALA A 224 5.31 12.38 -22.31
C ALA A 224 5.75 11.99 -23.75
N PRO A 225 7.05 11.79 -24.05
CA PRO A 225 7.46 11.27 -25.36
C PRO A 225 6.93 9.87 -25.70
N HIS A 226 6.94 8.94 -24.74
CA HIS A 226 6.42 7.58 -24.97
C HIS A 226 4.90 7.58 -25.17
N PHE A 227 4.16 8.38 -24.39
CA PHE A 227 2.71 8.56 -24.59
C PHE A 227 2.40 9.14 -25.96
N ALA A 228 3.11 10.20 -26.37
CA ALA A 228 2.94 10.79 -27.69
C ALA A 228 3.25 9.78 -28.80
N ALA A 229 4.32 9.00 -28.66
CA ALA A 229 4.68 7.96 -29.62
C ALA A 229 3.62 6.85 -29.73
N GLU A 230 3.08 6.36 -28.61
CA GLU A 230 2.05 5.32 -28.62
C GLU A 230 0.71 5.84 -29.18
N VAL A 231 0.33 7.07 -28.85
CA VAL A 231 -0.85 7.74 -29.44
C VAL A 231 -0.67 7.89 -30.95
N LEU A 232 0.50 8.34 -31.43
CA LEU A 232 0.79 8.45 -32.85
C LEU A 232 0.78 7.07 -33.54
N ARG A 233 1.28 6.02 -32.89
CA ARG A 233 1.22 4.65 -33.38
C ARG A 233 -0.23 4.16 -33.52
N MET A 234 -1.07 4.41 -32.53
CA MET A 234 -2.51 4.10 -32.59
C MET A 234 -3.24 4.91 -33.66
N LEU A 235 -2.88 6.18 -33.87
CA LEU A 235 -3.44 7.03 -34.92
C LEU A 235 -3.02 6.56 -36.32
N HIS A 236 -1.76 6.14 -36.50
CA HIS A 236 -1.29 5.55 -37.75
C HIS A 236 -1.93 4.18 -38.04
N ALA A 237 -2.14 3.35 -37.02
CA ALA A 237 -2.89 2.10 -37.16
C ALA A 237 -4.37 2.33 -37.54
N ARG A 238 -4.95 3.47 -37.13
CA ARG A 238 -6.31 3.89 -37.49
C ARG A 238 -6.43 4.56 -38.86
N ALA A 239 -5.37 5.18 -39.38
CA ALA A 239 -5.35 5.71 -40.74
C ALA A 239 -5.61 4.61 -41.80
N VAL A 240 -5.33 3.35 -41.46
CA VAL A 240 -5.60 2.16 -42.30
C VAL A 240 -7.07 1.69 -42.22
N THR A 241 -7.85 2.07 -41.20
CA THR A 241 -9.18 1.49 -40.90
C THR A 241 -10.36 2.47 -40.88
N GLY A 242 -10.18 3.70 -41.36
CA GLY A 242 -11.26 4.52 -41.96
C GLY A 242 -12.38 5.05 -41.05
N SER A 243 -12.36 4.87 -39.74
CA SER A 243 -13.45 5.32 -38.84
C SER A 243 -13.05 6.53 -37.98
N ARG A 244 -13.65 7.70 -38.28
CA ARG A 244 -13.44 8.96 -37.55
C ARG A 244 -14.49 9.15 -36.46
N ARG A 245 -14.16 8.82 -35.20
CA ARG A 245 -14.63 9.54 -33.98
C ARG A 245 -13.68 9.25 -32.81
N MET A 246 -13.08 10.28 -32.20
CA MET A 246 -12.86 10.29 -30.75
C MET A 246 -12.55 11.70 -30.22
N ALA A 247 -13.19 12.01 -29.09
CA ALA A 247 -12.96 13.18 -28.27
C ALA A 247 -11.71 12.99 -27.39
N PHE A 248 -11.05 14.10 -27.06
CA PHE A 248 -9.99 14.15 -26.05
C PHE A 248 -10.58 14.59 -24.69
N ILE A 249 -9.90 14.18 -23.60
CA ILE A 249 -9.95 14.53 -22.15
C ILE A 249 -9.81 13.19 -21.37
N ALA A 250 -8.93 12.96 -20.39
CA ALA A 250 -8.10 13.80 -19.53
C ALA A 250 -6.75 13.16 -19.16
N GLU A 251 -5.85 14.01 -18.65
CA GLU A 251 -4.69 13.70 -17.82
C GLU A 251 -5.14 13.06 -16.49
N ALA A 252 -4.74 11.81 -16.22
CA ALA A 252 -4.93 11.18 -14.91
C ALA A 252 -3.71 11.46 -14.02
N ALA A 253 -3.63 12.68 -13.49
CA ALA A 253 -2.81 12.98 -12.33
C ALA A 253 -3.69 13.66 -11.27
N LYS A 254 -3.89 12.95 -10.15
CA LYS A 254 -4.54 13.41 -8.91
C LYS A 254 -6.03 13.74 -9.03
N SER A 255 -6.87 12.93 -8.37
CA SER A 255 -8.02 13.30 -7.53
C SER A 255 -8.83 12.04 -7.24
N PHE A 256 -8.72 11.49 -6.03
CA PHE A 256 -9.86 10.80 -5.44
C PHE A 256 -10.60 11.84 -4.60
N VAL A 257 -11.77 12.23 -5.10
CA VAL A 257 -12.82 12.95 -4.39
C VAL A 257 -13.95 11.95 -4.17
N ALA A 258 -14.55 12.05 -2.99
CA ALA A 258 -15.58 11.22 -2.35
C ALA A 258 -15.03 9.95 -1.69
#